data_AF-A0A521UQQ0-F1
#
_entry.id   AF-A0A521UQQ0-F1
#
_cell.length_a   1.000
_cell.length_b   1.000
_cell.length_c   1.000
_cell.angle_alpha   90.00
_cell.angle_beta   90.00
_cell.angle_gamma   90.00
#
_symmetry.space_group_name_H-M   'P 1'
#
loop_
_entity.id
_entity.type
_entity.pdbx_description
1 polymer ?
#
loop_
_entity_poly.entity_id
_entity_poly.type
_entity_poly.pdbx_seq_one_letter_code
_entity_poly.pdbx_strand_id
1 'polypeptide(L)'
;MTYVKPILLAMLFAGTFATPSFSQIKFKLQWLPDSLAWGVFAMPEAGVSPSSYVLVGSGQATVVAPTGTTFVNLKNFSGNWVQNALVPHPVENPGMDYISFGFMTAEPPLKIYAAEETLLFTFQNGRQEVPESLSLIAKEDPFNVFPNSVNANPGNDITLMDGRDGAIYYFTGIYAHNAWDPRPERLVPQGPFRKGDDKPRKIEVIRP
;
A
#
# COMPACT_ATOMS: atom_id res chain seq x y z
N MET A 1 61.20 46.47 -6.12
CA MET A 1 60.24 45.85 -7.06
C MET A 1 60.18 44.38 -6.68
N THR A 2 59.24 44.02 -5.80
CA THR A 2 59.23 42.72 -5.12
C THR A 2 57.85 42.13 -5.29
N TYR A 3 57.76 41.04 -6.05
CA TYR A 3 56.52 40.40 -6.49
C TYR A 3 56.03 39.44 -5.40
N VAL A 4 54.89 39.72 -4.77
CA VAL A 4 54.26 38.83 -3.78
C VAL A 4 53.22 37.99 -4.51
N LYS A 5 53.39 36.66 -4.52
CA LYS A 5 52.44 35.71 -5.14
C LYS A 5 51.13 35.68 -4.34
N PRO A 6 49.95 35.82 -4.96
CA PRO A 6 48.69 35.57 -4.27
C PRO A 6 48.48 34.07 -4.10
N ILE A 7 48.34 33.61 -2.85
CA ILE A 7 47.84 32.27 -2.53
C ILE A 7 46.31 32.31 -2.71
N LEU A 8 45.80 31.62 -3.72
CA LEU A 8 44.37 31.38 -3.88
C LEU A 8 43.97 30.24 -2.92
N LEU A 9 43.23 30.57 -1.86
CA LEU A 9 42.60 29.59 -1.00
C LEU A 9 41.24 29.22 -1.62
N ALA A 10 41.19 28.13 -2.38
CA ALA A 10 39.93 27.56 -2.85
C ALA A 10 39.27 26.79 -1.69
N MET A 11 38.28 27.42 -1.03
CA MET A 11 37.38 26.71 -0.14
C MET A 11 36.45 25.81 -0.97
N LEU A 12 36.79 24.52 -1.02
CA LEU A 12 35.90 23.48 -1.53
C LEU A 12 34.82 23.23 -0.45
N PHE A 13 33.71 23.98 -0.53
CA PHE A 13 32.50 23.63 0.22
C PHE A 13 31.87 22.41 -0.48
N ALA A 14 32.23 21.22 -0.01
CA ALA A 14 31.51 19.99 -0.34
C ALA A 14 30.10 20.09 0.27
N GLY A 15 29.16 20.66 -0.49
CA GLY A 15 27.75 20.63 -0.16
C GLY A 15 27.26 19.18 -0.22
N THR A 16 27.19 18.54 0.94
CA THR A 16 26.37 17.35 1.11
C THR A 16 24.92 17.77 0.92
N PHE A 17 24.38 17.57 -0.28
CA PHE A 17 22.94 17.58 -0.48
C PHE A 17 22.37 16.41 0.31
N ALA A 18 21.86 16.66 1.52
CA ALA A 18 20.97 15.73 2.18
C ALA A 18 19.71 15.66 1.30
N THR A 19 19.61 14.64 0.45
CA THR A 19 18.35 14.34 -0.24
C THR A 19 17.33 14.02 0.83
N PRO A 20 16.24 14.79 0.95
CA PRO A 20 15.25 14.43 1.93
C PRO A 20 14.53 13.17 1.44
N SER A 21 14.60 12.13 2.27
CA SER A 21 13.87 10.89 2.06
C SER A 21 12.40 11.17 2.35
N PHE A 22 11.64 11.52 1.32
CA PHE A 22 10.20 11.76 1.43
C PHE A 22 9.42 10.74 0.63
N SER A 23 8.75 9.86 1.36
CA SER A 23 7.83 8.83 0.88
C SER A 23 8.49 7.68 0.11
N GLN A 24 8.17 6.43 0.47
CA GLN A 24 8.98 5.27 0.09
C GLN A 24 8.23 3.95 -0.11
N ILE A 25 6.93 3.87 0.15
CA ILE A 25 6.14 2.62 0.05
C ILE A 25 5.03 2.78 -0.98
N LYS A 26 4.96 1.88 -1.96
CA LYS A 26 3.89 1.84 -2.96
C LYS A 26 2.90 0.73 -2.68
N PHE A 27 1.65 0.93 -3.09
CA PHE A 27 0.63 -0.12 -3.08
C PHE A 27 0.30 -0.63 -4.48
N LYS A 28 -0.18 -1.87 -4.55
CA LYS A 28 -0.74 -2.48 -5.75
C LYS A 28 -1.94 -3.33 -5.39
N LEU A 29 -2.94 -3.33 -6.26
CA LEU A 29 -4.05 -4.27 -6.24
C LEU A 29 -3.87 -5.27 -7.38
N GLN A 30 -3.87 -6.57 -7.07
CA GLN A 30 -3.64 -7.62 -8.06
C GLN A 30 -4.61 -8.78 -7.91
N TRP A 31 -5.06 -9.33 -9.04
CA TRP A 31 -5.76 -10.61 -9.08
C TRP A 31 -4.81 -11.78 -8.79
N LEU A 32 -5.26 -12.71 -7.94
CA LEU A 32 -4.53 -13.91 -7.56
C LEU A 32 -5.29 -15.16 -8.04
N PRO A 33 -4.88 -15.75 -9.19
CA PRO A 33 -5.60 -16.88 -9.81
C PRO A 33 -5.79 -18.07 -8.87
N ASP A 34 -4.77 -18.42 -8.10
CA ASP A 34 -4.77 -19.61 -7.23
C ASP A 34 -5.78 -19.53 -6.08
N SER A 35 -6.17 -18.32 -5.67
CA SER A 35 -7.08 -18.07 -4.55
C SER A 35 -8.42 -17.48 -4.97
N LEU A 36 -8.63 -17.24 -6.27
CA LEU A 36 -9.79 -16.54 -6.81
C LEU A 36 -10.12 -15.26 -6.01
N ALA A 37 -9.09 -14.46 -5.74
CA ALA A 37 -9.17 -13.30 -4.85
C ALA A 37 -8.32 -12.14 -5.39
N TRP A 38 -8.62 -10.94 -4.93
CA TRP A 38 -7.74 -9.78 -5.10
C TRP A 38 -6.86 -9.62 -3.86
N GLY A 39 -5.58 -9.34 -4.07
CA GLY A 39 -4.61 -9.02 -3.03
C GLY A 39 -4.16 -7.57 -3.09
N VAL A 40 -4.04 -6.93 -1.92
CA VAL A 40 -3.39 -5.63 -1.76
C VAL A 40 -1.97 -5.85 -1.27
N PHE A 41 -1.02 -5.27 -1.98
CA PHE A 41 0.41 -5.41 -1.75
C PHE A 41 1.04 -4.09 -1.33
N ALA A 42 2.08 -4.16 -0.52
CA ALA A 42 3.01 -3.07 -0.26
C ALA A 42 4.40 -3.43 -0.80
N MET A 43 5.08 -2.46 -1.40
CA MET A 43 6.45 -2.62 -1.88
C MET A 43 7.25 -1.35 -1.61
N PRO A 44 8.45 -1.44 -1.01
CA PRO A 44 9.33 -0.30 -0.85
C PRO A 44 9.96 0.11 -2.18
N GLU A 45 10.19 1.40 -2.37
CA GLU A 45 10.89 1.94 -3.53
C GLU A 45 12.36 1.48 -3.58
N ALA A 46 12.98 1.61 -4.76
CA ALA A 46 14.38 1.23 -4.94
C ALA A 46 15.29 1.99 -3.96
N GLY A 47 16.16 1.26 -3.26
CA GLY A 47 17.06 1.82 -2.23
C GLY A 47 16.46 1.90 -0.83
N VAL A 48 15.19 1.58 -0.65
CA VAL A 48 14.52 1.56 0.65
C VAL A 48 14.59 0.15 1.24
N SER A 49 15.20 0.04 2.42
CA SER A 49 15.44 -1.24 3.09
C SER A 49 15.14 -1.12 4.59
N PRO A 50 13.86 -1.18 4.98
CA PRO A 50 13.46 -1.17 6.38
C PRO A 50 14.04 -2.40 7.09
N SER A 51 14.38 -2.24 8.37
CA SER A 51 14.75 -3.38 9.21
C SER A 51 13.57 -4.33 9.43
N SER A 52 13.83 -5.50 10.01
CA SER A 52 12.78 -6.45 10.39
C SER A 52 11.89 -5.95 11.54
N TYR A 53 12.25 -4.81 12.16
CA TYR A 53 11.53 -4.21 13.27
C TYR A 53 10.95 -2.86 12.83
N VAL A 54 9.71 -2.90 12.33
CA VAL A 54 8.95 -1.70 11.95
C VAL A 54 7.75 -1.52 12.87
N LEU A 55 7.52 -0.27 13.28
CA LEU A 55 6.33 0.17 13.98
C LEU A 55 5.37 0.78 12.97
N VAL A 56 4.12 0.33 12.94
CA VAL A 56 3.10 0.88 12.04
C VAL A 56 2.39 2.02 12.76
N GLY A 57 2.52 3.24 12.26
CA GLY A 57 1.85 4.42 12.78
C GLY A 57 0.41 4.56 12.27
N SER A 58 0.21 4.32 10.97
CA SER A 58 -1.09 4.37 10.30
C SER A 58 -1.09 3.48 9.06
N GLY A 59 -2.29 3.14 8.56
CA GLY A 59 -2.46 2.41 7.32
C GLY A 59 -3.90 2.47 6.82
N GLN A 60 -4.07 2.78 5.54
CA GLN A 60 -5.35 2.76 4.85
C GLN A 60 -5.13 2.36 3.38
N ALA A 61 -5.90 1.42 2.88
CA ALA A 61 -6.01 1.15 1.44
C ALA A 61 -7.48 1.29 1.03
N THR A 62 -7.76 2.14 0.05
CA THR A 62 -9.13 2.35 -0.43
C THR A 62 -9.28 1.81 -1.84
N VAL A 63 -10.21 0.87 -1.98
CA VAL A 63 -10.56 0.26 -3.26
C VAL A 63 -11.74 1.02 -3.86
N VAL A 64 -11.61 1.39 -5.13
CA VAL A 64 -12.69 1.97 -5.94
C VAL A 64 -13.26 0.87 -6.83
N ALA A 65 -14.56 0.64 -6.74
CA ALA A 65 -15.27 -0.41 -7.45
C ALA A 65 -16.59 0.11 -8.02
N PRO A 66 -17.15 -0.51 -9.07
CA PRO A 66 -18.51 -0.21 -9.50
C PRO A 66 -19.50 -0.34 -8.35
N THR A 67 -20.47 0.54 -8.35
CA THR A 67 -21.73 0.48 -7.61
C THR A 67 -22.18 -0.94 -7.25
N GLY A 68 -22.52 -1.17 -5.98
CA GLY A 68 -23.16 -2.41 -5.54
C GLY A 68 -22.23 -3.61 -5.52
N THR A 69 -20.92 -3.38 -5.69
CA THR A 69 -19.87 -4.37 -5.45
C THR A 69 -19.78 -4.63 -3.95
N THR A 70 -19.79 -5.90 -3.56
CA THR A 70 -19.60 -6.31 -2.17
C THR A 70 -18.32 -7.13 -2.05
N PHE A 71 -17.56 -6.91 -0.99
CA PHE A 71 -16.36 -7.70 -0.71
C PHE A 71 -16.62 -8.66 0.45
N VAL A 72 -16.11 -9.88 0.31
CA VAL A 72 -16.25 -10.96 1.27
C VAL A 72 -14.90 -11.65 1.48
N ASN A 73 -14.82 -12.54 2.48
CA ASN A 73 -13.66 -13.39 2.73
C ASN A 73 -12.34 -12.59 2.88
N LEU A 74 -12.39 -11.46 3.59
CA LEU A 74 -11.20 -10.68 3.95
C LEU A 74 -10.24 -11.55 4.77
N LYS A 75 -9.04 -11.79 4.24
CA LYS A 75 -7.96 -12.51 4.92
C LYS A 75 -6.74 -11.61 5.06
N ASN A 76 -6.27 -11.50 6.30
CA ASN A 76 -5.09 -10.72 6.66
C ASN A 76 -3.82 -11.58 6.61
N PHE A 77 -2.74 -11.05 6.03
CA PHE A 77 -1.44 -11.72 5.92
C PHE A 77 -0.31 -10.91 6.58
N SER A 78 -0.31 -9.58 6.43
CA SER A 78 0.67 -8.69 7.05
C SER A 78 -0.05 -7.51 7.71
N GLY A 79 -0.12 -7.53 9.03
CA GLY A 79 -1.02 -6.66 9.79
C GLY A 79 -2.47 -7.13 9.78
N ASN A 80 -3.25 -6.63 10.72
CA ASN A 80 -4.69 -6.76 10.76
C ASN A 80 -5.33 -5.55 10.09
N TRP A 81 -6.05 -5.80 9.00
CA TRP A 81 -6.82 -4.82 8.26
C TRP A 81 -8.30 -5.16 8.37
N VAL A 82 -9.13 -4.13 8.46
CA VAL A 82 -10.59 -4.27 8.48
C VAL A 82 -11.20 -3.27 7.52
N GLN A 83 -12.28 -3.68 6.84
CA GLN A 83 -13.11 -2.71 6.12
C GLN A 83 -13.80 -1.83 7.17
N ASN A 84 -13.39 -0.57 7.28
CA ASN A 84 -13.87 0.36 8.31
C ASN A 84 -14.73 1.49 7.74
N ALA A 85 -14.75 1.68 6.42
CA ALA A 85 -15.62 2.64 5.77
C ALA A 85 -16.10 2.15 4.39
N LEU A 86 -17.30 2.57 4.04
CA LEU A 86 -17.89 2.45 2.72
C LEU A 86 -18.57 3.79 2.40
N VAL A 87 -18.14 4.44 1.33
CA VAL A 87 -18.87 5.59 0.77
C VAL A 87 -19.46 5.13 -0.56
N PRO A 88 -20.77 4.86 -0.59
CA PRO A 88 -21.43 4.45 -1.81
C PRO A 88 -21.75 5.69 -2.65
N HIS A 89 -21.44 5.64 -3.95
CA HIS A 89 -21.92 6.62 -4.94
C HIS A 89 -21.79 8.10 -4.57
N PRO A 90 -20.58 8.62 -4.26
CA PRO A 90 -20.42 10.05 -4.02
C PRO A 90 -20.76 10.86 -5.28
N VAL A 91 -21.15 12.12 -5.12
CA VAL A 91 -21.62 12.96 -6.24
C VAL A 91 -20.50 13.23 -7.26
N GLU A 92 -19.24 13.19 -6.84
CA GLU A 92 -18.07 13.32 -7.69
C GLU A 92 -17.87 12.11 -8.61
N ASN A 93 -18.34 10.93 -8.19
CA ASN A 93 -18.22 9.70 -8.95
C ASN A 93 -19.42 8.76 -8.72
N PRO A 94 -20.62 9.08 -9.25
CA PRO A 94 -21.87 8.40 -8.90
C PRO A 94 -21.93 6.92 -9.31
N GLY A 95 -21.05 6.48 -10.21
CA GLY A 95 -20.98 5.10 -10.68
C GLY A 95 -20.13 4.19 -9.78
N MET A 96 -19.40 4.74 -8.81
CA MET A 96 -18.40 4.03 -8.03
C MET A 96 -18.70 4.06 -6.53
N ASP A 97 -18.29 2.99 -5.86
CA ASP A 97 -18.23 2.85 -4.42
C ASP A 97 -16.76 2.89 -3.96
N TYR A 98 -16.52 3.52 -2.81
CA TYR A 98 -15.20 3.65 -2.20
C TYR A 98 -15.17 2.85 -0.90
N ILE A 99 -14.36 1.79 -0.89
CA ILE A 99 -14.28 0.83 0.21
C ILE A 99 -12.91 0.96 0.88
N SER A 100 -12.87 1.46 2.10
CA SER A 100 -11.62 1.70 2.83
C SER A 100 -11.32 0.57 3.81
N PHE A 101 -10.09 0.09 3.75
CA PHE A 101 -9.52 -0.91 4.64
C PHE A 101 -8.50 -0.21 5.55
N GLY A 102 -8.85 -0.05 6.82
CA GLY A 102 -7.99 0.53 7.84
C GLY A 102 -7.12 -0.52 8.51
N PHE A 103 -5.85 -0.17 8.75
CA PHE A 103 -4.96 -0.93 9.61
C PHE A 103 -5.39 -0.80 11.07
N MET A 104 -5.48 -1.91 11.78
CA MET A 104 -5.90 -1.98 13.18
C MET A 104 -4.74 -2.33 14.11
N THR A 105 -4.01 -3.40 13.80
CA THR A 105 -2.91 -3.91 14.64
C THR A 105 -1.84 -4.58 13.79
N ALA A 106 -0.61 -4.63 14.30
CA ALA A 106 0.51 -5.34 13.66
C ALA A 106 0.51 -6.84 13.98
N GLU A 107 -0.67 -7.48 14.03
CA GLU A 107 -0.82 -8.92 14.30
C GLU A 107 -1.65 -9.59 13.18
N PRO A 108 -1.03 -10.38 12.29
CA PRO A 108 0.37 -10.80 12.26
C PRO A 108 1.34 -9.63 11.99
N PRO A 109 2.64 -9.75 12.35
CA PRO A 109 3.63 -8.70 12.14
C PRO A 109 3.63 -8.19 10.69
N LEU A 110 3.48 -6.87 10.52
CA LEU A 110 3.70 -6.24 9.23
C LEU A 110 5.20 -6.09 9.01
N LYS A 111 5.73 -6.77 7.99
CA LYS A 111 7.15 -6.69 7.59
C LYS A 111 7.24 -6.22 6.15
N ILE A 112 8.10 -5.25 5.91
CA ILE A 112 8.40 -4.74 4.57
C ILE A 112 9.81 -5.17 4.21
N TYR A 113 9.98 -5.74 3.02
CA TYR A 113 11.22 -6.31 2.55
C TYR A 113 11.75 -5.52 1.36
N ALA A 114 13.03 -5.18 1.38
CA ALA A 114 13.66 -4.44 0.28
C ALA A 114 13.45 -5.17 -1.06
N ALA A 115 12.98 -4.43 -2.07
CA ALA A 115 12.76 -4.93 -3.43
C ALA A 115 11.82 -6.14 -3.56
N GLU A 116 11.05 -6.47 -2.51
CA GLU A 116 10.07 -7.55 -2.54
C GLU A 116 8.67 -7.01 -2.23
N GLU A 117 7.65 -7.65 -2.79
CA GLU A 117 6.26 -7.35 -2.47
C GLU A 117 5.85 -8.06 -1.19
N THR A 118 5.19 -7.33 -0.29
CA THR A 118 4.52 -7.89 0.90
C THR A 118 3.02 -7.93 0.63
N LEU A 119 2.40 -9.11 0.72
CA LEU A 119 0.95 -9.23 0.71
C LEU A 119 0.37 -8.74 2.05
N LEU A 120 -0.48 -7.72 2.01
CA LEU A 120 -1.13 -7.16 3.20
C LEU A 120 -2.37 -7.97 3.56
N PHE A 121 -3.33 -8.02 2.63
CA PHE A 121 -4.59 -8.73 2.79
C PHE A 121 -5.17 -9.12 1.43
N THR A 122 -6.13 -10.04 1.44
CA THR A 122 -6.91 -10.45 0.27
C THR A 122 -8.40 -10.35 0.53
N PHE A 123 -9.19 -10.15 -0.52
CA PHE A 123 -10.65 -10.20 -0.47
C PHE A 123 -11.21 -10.79 -1.76
N GLN A 124 -12.47 -11.20 -1.72
CA GLN A 124 -13.20 -11.73 -2.87
C GLN A 124 -14.41 -10.86 -3.18
N ASN A 125 -14.86 -10.85 -4.43
CA ASN A 125 -16.12 -10.22 -4.80
C ASN A 125 -17.26 -11.16 -4.38
N GLY A 126 -18.22 -10.64 -3.62
CA GLY A 126 -19.35 -11.40 -3.07
C GLY A 126 -20.26 -12.00 -4.14
N ARG A 127 -20.26 -11.43 -5.36
CA ARG A 127 -21.01 -11.97 -6.51
C ARG A 127 -20.25 -13.04 -7.30
N GLN A 128 -18.99 -13.31 -6.97
CA GLN A 128 -18.10 -14.21 -7.73
C GLN A 128 -17.96 -13.85 -9.22
N GLU A 129 -18.28 -12.61 -9.58
CA GLU A 129 -18.13 -12.06 -10.92
C GLU A 129 -16.89 -11.17 -11.00
N VAL A 130 -16.32 -11.03 -12.19
CA VAL A 130 -15.26 -10.06 -12.46
C VAL A 130 -15.90 -8.67 -12.54
N PRO A 131 -15.54 -7.72 -11.66
CA PRO A 131 -16.08 -6.37 -11.76
C PRO A 131 -15.59 -5.69 -13.05
N GLU A 132 -16.40 -4.76 -13.58
CA GLU A 132 -16.06 -4.02 -14.82
C GLU A 132 -14.76 -3.23 -14.67
N SER A 133 -14.55 -2.66 -13.49
CA SER A 133 -13.34 -1.96 -13.08
C SER A 133 -13.03 -2.25 -11.62
N LEU A 134 -11.76 -2.17 -11.25
CA LEU A 134 -11.32 -2.19 -9.86
C LEU A 134 -10.00 -1.44 -9.76
N SER A 135 -9.80 -0.65 -8.72
CA SER A 135 -8.54 0.06 -8.53
C SER A 135 -8.31 0.43 -7.06
N LEU A 136 -7.08 0.80 -6.71
CA LEU A 136 -6.84 1.60 -5.52
C LEU A 136 -7.10 3.07 -5.87
N ILE A 137 -7.65 3.83 -4.93
CA ILE A 137 -7.99 5.24 -5.17
C ILE A 137 -6.76 6.04 -5.62
N ALA A 138 -6.87 6.70 -6.77
CA ALA A 138 -5.80 7.54 -7.27
C ALA A 138 -5.69 8.85 -6.46
N LYS A 139 -4.52 9.48 -6.48
CA LYS A 139 -4.35 10.80 -5.87
C LYS A 139 -5.23 11.85 -6.56
N GLU A 140 -5.41 11.70 -7.87
CA GLU A 140 -6.17 12.58 -8.74
C GLU A 140 -7.65 12.17 -8.85
N ASP A 141 -8.09 11.14 -8.11
CA ASP A 141 -9.50 10.74 -8.08
C ASP A 141 -10.37 11.92 -7.59
N PRO A 142 -11.47 12.26 -8.28
CA PRO A 142 -12.32 13.39 -7.91
C PRO A 142 -12.80 13.35 -6.45
N PHE A 143 -13.09 12.16 -5.93
CA PHE A 143 -13.53 11.98 -4.55
C PHE A 143 -12.39 12.13 -3.53
N ASN A 144 -11.14 12.03 -3.97
CA ASN A 144 -9.95 12.23 -3.13
C ASN A 144 -9.52 13.71 -3.03
N VAL A 145 -10.19 14.62 -3.74
CA VAL A 145 -9.93 16.06 -3.67
C VAL A 145 -10.74 16.67 -2.53
N PHE A 146 -10.07 17.33 -1.58
CA PHE A 146 -10.74 17.94 -0.43
C PHE A 146 -11.15 19.40 -0.70
N PRO A 147 -12.34 19.86 -0.24
CA PRO A 147 -13.39 19.06 0.38
C PRO A 147 -14.19 18.24 -0.65
N ASN A 148 -14.47 16.97 -0.33
CA ASN A 148 -15.43 16.15 -1.07
C ASN A 148 -16.82 16.20 -0.42
N SER A 149 -17.82 15.66 -1.11
CA SER A 149 -19.24 15.81 -0.77
C SER A 149 -19.68 15.25 0.57
N VAL A 150 -18.86 14.37 1.16
CA VAL A 150 -19.12 13.76 2.47
C VAL A 150 -18.07 14.12 3.52
N ASN A 151 -17.15 15.05 3.21
CA ASN A 151 -16.03 15.45 4.07
C ASN A 151 -15.18 14.27 4.57
N ALA A 152 -14.99 13.25 3.73
CA ALA A 152 -14.16 12.08 4.04
C ALA A 152 -12.70 12.28 3.57
N ASN A 153 -11.78 11.48 4.11
CA ASN A 153 -10.41 11.35 3.60
C ASN A 153 -10.20 9.93 3.06
N PRO A 154 -10.58 9.65 1.79
CA PRO A 154 -10.59 8.30 1.25
C PRO A 154 -9.21 7.83 0.77
N GLY A 155 -8.17 8.68 0.79
CA GLY A 155 -6.86 8.38 0.22
C GLY A 155 -6.19 7.10 0.78
N ASN A 156 -5.20 6.59 0.05
CA ASN A 156 -4.32 5.55 0.59
C ASN A 156 -3.29 6.17 1.54
N ASP A 157 -2.90 5.42 2.57
CA ASP A 157 -1.89 5.82 3.54
C ASP A 157 -1.14 4.60 4.10
N ILE A 158 0.11 4.82 4.46
CA ILE A 158 0.87 3.97 5.38
C ILE A 158 1.96 4.81 6.00
N THR A 159 2.13 4.71 7.31
CA THR A 159 3.26 5.29 8.02
C THR A 159 3.97 4.19 8.78
N LEU A 160 5.27 4.01 8.49
CA LEU A 160 6.12 3.04 9.16
C LEU A 160 7.30 3.75 9.80
N MET A 161 7.65 3.39 11.02
CA MET A 161 8.88 3.83 11.68
C MET A 161 9.81 2.62 11.84
N ASP A 162 11.02 2.71 11.29
CA ASP A 162 12.07 1.72 11.50
C ASP A 162 12.60 1.83 12.93
N GLY A 163 12.46 0.78 13.71
CA GLY A 163 12.94 0.79 15.09
C GLY A 163 14.45 0.63 15.23
N ARG A 164 15.20 0.38 14.14
CA ARG A 164 16.67 0.34 14.15
C ARG A 164 17.27 1.74 14.23
N ASP A 165 16.80 2.65 13.39
CA ASP A 165 17.42 3.97 13.16
C ASP A 165 16.41 5.13 13.25
N GLY A 166 15.13 4.85 13.48
CA GLY A 166 14.08 5.85 13.59
C GLY A 166 13.61 6.41 12.25
N ALA A 167 14.07 5.86 11.12
CA ALA A 167 13.62 6.32 9.80
C ALA A 167 12.10 6.15 9.66
N ILE A 168 11.43 7.15 9.06
CA ILE A 168 10.00 7.10 8.82
C ILE A 168 9.75 6.95 7.32
N TYR A 169 8.89 6.00 6.97
CA TYR A 169 8.47 5.71 5.60
C TYR A 169 6.98 5.98 5.40
N TYR A 170 6.65 6.56 4.25
CA TYR A 170 5.27 6.93 3.90
C TYR A 170 4.80 6.30 2.59
N PHE A 171 3.48 6.32 2.37
CA PHE A 171 2.84 5.97 1.10
C PHE A 171 3.20 6.95 -0.04
N THR A 172 3.72 6.45 -1.17
CA THR A 172 4.10 7.28 -2.34
C THR A 172 3.09 7.23 -3.47
N GLY A 173 2.41 6.11 -3.64
CA GLY A 173 1.55 5.92 -4.79
C GLY A 173 1.22 4.47 -5.09
N ILE A 174 0.58 4.31 -6.23
CA ILE A 174 0.13 3.02 -6.75
C ILE A 174 1.05 2.62 -7.91
N TYR A 175 1.30 1.33 -8.05
CA TYR A 175 1.98 0.78 -9.21
C TYR A 175 1.17 -0.36 -9.81
N ALA A 176 1.47 -0.70 -11.08
CA ALA A 176 0.80 -1.75 -11.83
C ALA A 176 -0.74 -1.64 -11.79
N HIS A 177 -1.27 -0.47 -12.16
CA HIS A 177 -2.70 -0.12 -12.09
C HIS A 177 -3.66 -1.11 -12.76
N ASN A 178 -3.17 -1.97 -13.67
CA ASN A 178 -3.99 -2.95 -14.40
C ASN A 178 -3.89 -4.37 -13.83
N ALA A 179 -3.09 -4.62 -12.79
CA ALA A 179 -2.86 -5.96 -12.25
C ALA A 179 -4.09 -6.60 -11.59
N TRP A 180 -5.13 -5.81 -11.32
CA TRP A 180 -6.39 -6.29 -10.76
C TRP A 180 -7.20 -7.15 -11.74
N ASP A 181 -6.94 -7.05 -13.04
CA ASP A 181 -7.80 -7.61 -14.08
C ASP A 181 -7.52 -9.11 -14.29
N PRO A 182 -8.49 -10.01 -14.02
CA PRO A 182 -8.30 -11.44 -14.15
C PRO A 182 -8.45 -11.95 -15.59
N ARG A 183 -8.86 -11.10 -16.54
CA ARG A 183 -9.09 -11.50 -17.93
C ARG A 183 -7.79 -11.96 -18.59
N PRO A 184 -7.75 -13.11 -19.30
CA PRO A 184 -6.51 -13.68 -19.83
C PRO A 184 -5.67 -12.71 -20.67
N GLU A 185 -6.30 -11.85 -21.46
CA GLU A 185 -5.66 -10.88 -22.32
C GLU A 185 -5.09 -9.65 -21.59
N ARG A 186 -5.42 -9.49 -20.30
CA ARG A 186 -4.95 -8.39 -19.43
C ARG A 186 -4.24 -8.89 -18.18
N LEU A 187 -4.10 -10.20 -18.03
CA LEU A 187 -3.54 -10.82 -16.85
C LEU A 187 -2.09 -10.40 -16.67
N VAL A 188 -1.82 -9.72 -15.56
CA VAL A 188 -0.45 -9.43 -15.12
C VAL A 188 0.04 -10.60 -14.27
N PRO A 189 1.14 -11.28 -14.64
CA PRO A 189 1.69 -12.36 -13.83
C PRO A 189 2.03 -11.86 -12.42
N GLN A 190 1.69 -12.66 -11.41
CA GLN A 190 2.12 -12.38 -10.04
C GLN A 190 3.60 -12.75 -9.90
N GLY A 191 4.44 -11.75 -9.63
CA GLY A 191 5.84 -11.96 -9.28
C GLY A 191 5.98 -12.61 -7.89
N PRO A 192 7.21 -12.93 -7.45
CA PRO A 192 7.44 -13.41 -6.10
C PRO A 192 6.97 -12.37 -5.08
N PHE A 193 6.32 -12.84 -4.02
CA PHE A 193 5.88 -12.00 -2.92
C PHE A 193 5.98 -12.77 -1.61
N ARG A 194 6.12 -12.03 -0.51
CA ARG A 194 6.03 -12.57 0.84
C ARG A 194 4.58 -12.52 1.29
N LYS A 195 4.02 -13.70 1.55
CA LYS A 195 2.91 -13.81 2.50
C LYS A 195 3.52 -13.47 3.86
N GLY A 196 2.96 -12.51 4.59
CA GLY A 196 3.38 -12.28 5.97
C GLY A 196 3.24 -13.56 6.79
N ASP A 197 3.78 -13.56 8.01
CA ASP A 197 3.78 -14.74 8.88
C ASP A 197 2.32 -15.10 9.26
N ASP A 198 1.64 -15.90 8.43
CA ASP A 198 0.32 -16.46 8.70
C ASP A 198 0.41 -17.14 10.08
N LYS A 199 -0.46 -16.76 11.03
CA LYS A 199 -0.59 -17.55 12.26
C LYS A 199 -0.80 -19.01 11.86
N PRO A 200 0.02 -19.97 12.33
CA PRO A 200 -0.38 -21.36 12.23
C PRO A 200 -1.73 -21.47 12.95
N ARG A 201 -2.78 -21.90 12.23
CA ARG A 201 -4.06 -22.22 12.87
C ARG A 201 -3.74 -23.21 13.99
N LYS A 202 -4.00 -22.83 15.24
CA LYS A 202 -4.16 -23.83 16.29
C LYS A 202 -5.37 -24.65 15.88
N ILE A 203 -5.13 -25.86 15.38
CA ILE A 203 -6.16 -26.88 15.31
C ILE A 203 -6.41 -27.27 16.77
N GLU A 204 -7.41 -26.66 17.40
CA GLU A 204 -8.00 -27.25 18.59
C GLU A 204 -8.67 -28.55 18.13
N VAL A 205 -7.93 -29.66 18.28
CA VAL A 205 -8.52 -30.99 18.23
C VAL A 205 -9.40 -31.09 19.47
N ILE A 206 -10.69 -30.77 19.30
CA ILE A 206 -11.71 -31.18 20.25
C ILE A 206 -11.71 -32.71 20.19
N ARG A 207 -11.10 -33.35 21.19
CA ARG A 207 -11.25 -34.80 21.39
C ARG A 207 -12.63 -35.04 22.03
N PRO A 208 -13.30 -36.15 21.65
CA PRO A 208 -14.63 -36.50 22.14
C PRO A 208 -14.67 -36.71 23.66
#